data_AF-A0A0W0GD60-F1
#
_entry.id   AF-A0A0W0GD60-F1
#
_cell.length_a   1.000
_cell.length_b   1.000
_cell.length_c   1.000
_cell.angle_alpha   90.00
_cell.angle_beta   90.00
_cell.angle_gamma   90.00
#
_symmetry.space_group_name_H-M   'P 1'
#
loop_
_entity.id
_entity.type
_entity.pdbx_description
1 polymer ?
#
loop_
_entity_poly.entity_id
_entity_poly.type
_entity_poly.pdbx_seq_one_letter_code
_entity_poly.pdbx_strand_id
1 'polypeptide(L)'
;MTDRPEEFWKNDKTDLLLAFDPEAEKVKWGEFIDDFKTSFKPLDTALEAQLKLQDLKMKERADKYTYQFTYLTKQTGYNNAAQIVAFKRGLPKSLVLKIMTWPEGVLTTIKDWMDVAILFDESYKQALEYGRTWDRENGRKQQRNFRKKENVVIKQILEIDWKEYMARGLCFRCRKGGHRIKDCLDAPKKEEKKKEELKKLSKEERFAKIKALVNDQTEEEKNLLIDLMELEGF
;
A
#
# COMPACT_ATOMS: atom_id res chain seq x y z
N MET A 1 -20.98 26.73 14.23
CA MET A 1 -21.91 26.12 15.21
C MET A 1 -22.93 25.37 14.38
N THR A 2 -22.73 24.08 14.23
CA THR A 2 -23.67 23.20 13.51
C THR A 2 -23.79 21.99 14.40
N ASP A 3 -24.70 22.07 15.35
CA ASP A 3 -25.08 20.92 16.16
C ASP A 3 -25.49 19.79 15.21
N ARG A 4 -25.02 18.59 15.51
CA ARG A 4 -25.33 17.40 14.70
C ARG A 4 -26.87 17.26 14.66
N PRO A 5 -27.49 16.75 13.58
CA PRO A 5 -28.96 16.59 13.53
C PRO A 5 -29.55 15.86 14.74
N GLU A 6 -28.75 14.96 15.33
CA GLU A 6 -29.02 14.25 16.57
C GLU A 6 -29.10 15.16 17.81
N GLU A 7 -28.22 16.15 17.92
CA GLU A 7 -28.17 17.11 19.03
C GLU A 7 -29.31 18.12 18.93
N PHE A 8 -29.64 18.56 17.71
CA PHE A 8 -30.79 19.45 17.47
C PHE A 8 -32.12 18.76 17.82
N TRP A 9 -32.34 17.52 17.33
CA TRP A 9 -33.54 16.75 17.65
C TRP A 9 -33.66 16.48 19.15
N LYS A 10 -32.54 16.16 19.81
CA LYS A 10 -32.50 15.96 21.26
C LYS A 10 -32.93 17.23 22.01
N ASN A 11 -32.39 18.39 21.65
CA ASN A 11 -32.71 19.65 22.31
C ASN A 11 -34.19 20.03 22.09
N ASP A 12 -34.69 19.94 20.85
CA ASP A 12 -36.10 20.21 20.50
C ASP A 12 -37.09 19.33 21.30
N LYS A 13 -36.83 18.02 21.38
CA LYS A 13 -37.69 17.12 22.15
C LYS A 13 -37.55 17.30 23.67
N THR A 14 -36.38 17.72 24.14
CA THR A 14 -36.16 17.99 25.57
C THR A 14 -36.85 19.28 25.99
N ASP A 15 -36.85 20.31 25.15
CA ASP A 15 -37.55 21.58 25.42
C ASP A 15 -39.08 21.37 25.49
N LEU A 16 -39.64 20.50 24.64
CA LEU A 16 -41.06 20.10 24.71
C LEU A 16 -41.42 19.31 25.98
N LEU A 17 -40.48 18.53 26.54
CA LEU A 17 -40.69 17.75 27.77
C LEU A 17 -40.44 18.58 29.04
N LEU A 18 -39.59 19.61 28.96
CA LEU A 18 -39.25 20.50 30.07
C LEU A 18 -40.16 21.72 30.18
N ALA A 19 -40.92 22.05 29.13
CA ALA A 19 -42.02 23.00 29.22
C ALA A 19 -43.07 22.43 30.20
N PHE A 20 -43.00 22.87 31.45
CA PHE A 20 -43.89 22.46 32.54
C PHE A 20 -45.27 23.12 32.36
N ASP A 21 -45.94 22.75 31.28
CA ASP A 21 -47.26 23.24 30.91
C ASP A 21 -48.28 22.13 31.25
N PRO A 22 -49.21 22.37 32.19
CA PRO A 22 -50.26 21.40 32.53
C PRO A 22 -51.24 21.12 31.38
N GLU A 23 -51.22 21.94 30.33
CA GLU A 23 -51.99 21.79 29.07
C GLU A 23 -51.15 21.25 27.90
N ALA A 24 -49.83 21.09 28.06
CA ALA A 24 -49.00 20.45 27.05
C ALA A 24 -49.48 19.03 26.80
N GLU A 25 -49.82 18.78 25.54
CA GLU A 25 -50.22 17.50 24.99
C GLU A 25 -49.27 16.43 25.52
N LYS A 26 -49.76 15.55 26.41
CA LYS A 26 -48.99 14.43 26.94
C LYS A 26 -48.54 13.59 25.76
N VAL A 27 -47.31 13.81 25.31
CA VAL A 27 -46.73 13.10 24.18
C VAL A 27 -46.88 11.62 24.47
N LYS A 28 -47.77 10.95 23.74
CA LYS A 28 -48.00 9.53 23.94
C LYS A 28 -46.71 8.83 23.55
N TRP A 29 -46.27 7.90 24.40
CA TRP A 29 -45.03 7.15 24.16
C TRP A 29 -44.96 6.52 22.77
N GLY A 30 -46.12 6.09 22.22
CA GLY A 30 -46.21 5.59 20.85
C GLY A 30 -45.83 6.62 19.78
N GLU A 31 -46.36 7.84 19.88
CA GLU A 31 -46.07 8.94 18.94
C GLU A 31 -44.60 9.37 19.04
N PHE A 32 -44.03 9.42 20.25
CA PHE A 32 -42.60 9.68 20.45
C PHE A 32 -41.72 8.64 19.73
N ILE A 33 -42.05 7.36 19.85
CA ILE A 33 -41.29 6.28 19.21
C ILE A 33 -41.43 6.33 17.68
N ASP A 34 -42.60 6.67 17.16
CA ASP A 34 -42.82 6.81 15.73
C ASP A 34 -42.10 8.04 15.16
N ASP A 35 -42.08 9.16 15.88
CA ASP A 35 -41.29 10.35 15.54
C ASP A 35 -39.79 10.06 15.57
N PHE A 36 -39.31 9.32 16.57
CA PHE A 36 -37.91 8.88 16.67
C PHE A 36 -37.54 7.99 15.48
N LYS A 37 -38.36 6.99 15.16
CA LYS A 37 -38.13 6.10 14.00
C LYS A 37 -38.20 6.85 12.67
N THR A 38 -38.98 7.92 12.58
CA THR A 38 -39.10 8.74 11.37
C THR A 38 -37.92 9.69 11.23
N SER A 39 -37.51 10.35 12.32
CA SER A 39 -36.40 11.32 12.36
C SER A 39 -35.04 10.64 12.21
N PHE A 40 -34.89 9.45 12.80
CA PHE A 40 -33.67 8.63 12.73
C PHE A 40 -33.86 7.39 11.87
N LYS A 41 -34.80 7.42 10.91
CA LYS A 41 -34.89 6.38 9.90
C LYS A 41 -33.51 6.31 9.23
N PRO A 42 -32.78 5.18 9.33
CA PRO A 42 -31.46 5.13 8.73
C PRO A 42 -31.64 5.42 7.24
N LEU A 43 -30.99 6.48 6.77
CA LEU A 43 -30.90 6.85 5.37
C LEU A 43 -30.60 5.57 4.60
N ASP A 44 -31.61 5.10 3.85
CA ASP A 44 -31.66 3.85 3.09
C ASP A 44 -30.50 2.89 3.42
N THR A 45 -30.68 2.03 4.43
CA THR A 45 -29.65 1.09 4.90
C THR A 45 -29.05 0.27 3.77
N ALA A 46 -29.84 0.00 2.72
CA ALA A 46 -29.36 -0.65 1.51
C ALA A 46 -28.41 0.26 0.73
N LEU A 47 -28.76 1.54 0.50
CA LEU A 47 -27.88 2.52 -0.16
C LEU A 47 -26.57 2.72 0.59
N GLU A 48 -26.61 2.86 1.92
CA GLU A 48 -25.40 3.00 2.73
C GLU A 48 -24.52 1.75 2.62
N ALA A 49 -25.13 0.56 2.70
CA ALA A 49 -24.41 -0.71 2.51
C ALA A 49 -23.81 -0.82 1.09
N GLN A 50 -24.52 -0.35 0.07
CA GLN A 50 -24.01 -0.31 -1.31
C GLN A 50 -22.80 0.61 -1.44
N LEU A 51 -22.84 1.82 -0.86
CA LEU A 51 -21.70 2.74 -0.85
C LEU A 51 -20.50 2.12 -0.12
N LYS A 52 -20.72 1.54 1.07
CA LYS A 52 -19.68 0.83 1.83
C LYS A 52 -19.09 -0.33 1.04
N LEU A 53 -19.89 -1.08 0.27
CA LEU A 53 -19.39 -2.15 -0.60
C LEU A 53 -18.49 -1.64 -1.73
N GLN A 54 -18.76 -0.45 -2.27
CA GLN A 54 -17.91 0.14 -3.31
C GLN A 54 -16.51 0.49 -2.79
N ASP A 55 -16.43 0.94 -1.54
CA ASP A 55 -15.19 1.33 -0.88
C ASP A 55 -14.49 0.16 -0.18
N LEU A 56 -15.18 -0.97 0.02
CA LEU A 56 -14.64 -2.15 0.67
C LEU A 56 -13.52 -2.77 -0.18
N LYS A 57 -12.30 -2.76 0.36
CA LYS A 57 -11.12 -3.39 -0.24
C LYS A 57 -10.50 -4.39 0.72
N MET A 58 -10.05 -5.52 0.18
CA MET A 58 -9.23 -6.49 0.92
C MET A 58 -7.89 -5.85 1.25
N LYS A 59 -7.54 -5.83 2.54
CA LYS A 59 -6.27 -5.27 3.06
C LYS A 59 -5.22 -6.35 3.27
N GLU A 60 -5.49 -7.30 4.15
CA GLU A 60 -4.48 -8.29 4.59
C GLU A 60 -4.92 -9.74 4.45
N ARG A 61 -6.19 -10.03 4.72
CA ARG A 61 -6.69 -11.41 4.72
C ARG A 61 -8.03 -11.52 4.03
N ALA A 62 -8.18 -12.59 3.27
CA ALA A 62 -9.41 -12.89 2.55
C ALA A 62 -10.57 -13.20 3.51
N ASP A 63 -10.35 -13.99 4.56
CA ASP A 63 -11.37 -14.36 5.59
C ASP A 63 -12.07 -13.14 6.22
N LYS A 64 -11.29 -12.13 6.62
CA LYS A 64 -11.82 -10.89 7.20
C LYS A 64 -12.61 -10.09 6.16
N TYR A 65 -12.11 -10.04 4.93
CA TYR A 65 -12.78 -9.37 3.83
C TYR A 65 -14.11 -10.05 3.47
N THR A 66 -14.15 -11.39 3.38
CA THR A 66 -15.37 -12.14 3.07
C THR A 66 -16.43 -11.96 4.15
N TYR A 67 -16.03 -11.93 5.44
CA TYR A 67 -16.93 -11.63 6.55
C TYR A 67 -17.57 -10.23 6.41
N GLN A 68 -16.75 -9.19 6.21
CA GLN A 68 -17.23 -7.81 6.05
C GLN A 68 -18.13 -7.66 4.82
N PHE A 69 -17.75 -8.28 3.71
CA PHE A 69 -18.52 -8.26 2.47
C PHE A 69 -19.90 -8.92 2.68
N THR A 70 -19.94 -10.10 3.30
CA THR A 70 -21.18 -10.84 3.56
C THR A 70 -22.13 -10.06 4.47
N TYR A 71 -21.59 -9.36 5.47
CA TYR A 71 -22.37 -8.51 6.36
C TYR A 71 -23.09 -7.39 5.60
N LEU A 72 -22.38 -6.72 4.69
CA LEU A 72 -22.95 -5.63 3.89
C LEU A 72 -23.92 -6.15 2.82
N THR A 73 -23.61 -7.25 2.13
CA THR A 73 -24.49 -7.76 1.06
C THR A 73 -25.84 -8.22 1.56
N LYS A 74 -25.93 -8.74 2.80
CA LYS A 74 -27.21 -9.06 3.47
C LYS A 74 -28.19 -7.89 3.50
N GLN A 75 -27.69 -6.65 3.50
CA GLN A 75 -28.50 -5.43 3.58
C GLN A 75 -28.90 -4.90 2.20
N THR A 76 -28.27 -5.37 1.13
CA THR A 76 -28.44 -4.83 -0.24
C THR A 76 -29.42 -5.61 -1.13
N GLY A 77 -29.74 -6.85 -0.77
CA GLY A 77 -30.58 -7.73 -1.60
C GLY A 77 -29.95 -8.15 -2.95
N TYR A 78 -28.64 -7.99 -3.13
CA TYR A 78 -27.95 -8.35 -4.37
C TYR A 78 -28.06 -9.85 -4.69
N ASN A 79 -28.28 -10.16 -5.97
CA ASN A 79 -28.17 -11.53 -6.48
C ASN A 79 -26.71 -11.98 -6.62
N ASN A 80 -26.47 -13.27 -6.84
CA ASN A 80 -25.11 -13.83 -6.92
C ASN A 80 -24.24 -13.13 -7.98
N ALA A 81 -24.78 -12.83 -9.17
CA ALA A 81 -24.03 -12.17 -10.22
C ALA A 81 -23.55 -10.77 -9.82
N ALA A 82 -24.44 -9.97 -9.22
CA ALA A 82 -24.12 -8.64 -8.71
C ALA A 82 -23.11 -8.71 -7.55
N GLN A 83 -23.29 -9.66 -6.63
CA GLN A 83 -22.34 -9.88 -5.53
C GLN A 83 -20.96 -10.28 -6.06
N ILE A 84 -20.88 -11.16 -7.05
CA ILE A 84 -19.60 -11.58 -7.66
C ILE A 84 -18.88 -10.38 -8.28
N VAL A 85 -19.58 -9.50 -9.00
CA VAL A 85 -18.98 -8.28 -9.59
C VAL A 85 -18.47 -7.35 -8.49
N ALA A 86 -19.26 -7.10 -7.46
CA ALA A 86 -18.85 -6.26 -6.33
C ALA A 86 -17.66 -6.87 -5.56
N PHE A 87 -17.66 -8.19 -5.35
CA PHE A 87 -16.58 -8.92 -4.67
C PHE A 87 -15.27 -8.81 -5.43
N LYS A 88 -15.28 -9.03 -6.76
CA LYS A 88 -14.08 -8.86 -7.60
C LYS A 88 -13.49 -7.46 -7.51
N ARG A 89 -14.31 -6.42 -7.37
CA ARG A 89 -13.86 -5.01 -7.27
C ARG A 89 -13.04 -4.74 -6.01
N GLY A 90 -13.35 -5.41 -4.90
CA GLY A 90 -12.63 -5.23 -3.64
C GLY A 90 -11.38 -6.10 -3.48
N LEU A 91 -11.17 -7.10 -4.34
CA LEU A 91 -10.01 -7.98 -4.29
C LEU A 91 -8.78 -7.42 -5.04
N PRO A 92 -7.55 -7.80 -4.64
CA PRO A 92 -6.36 -7.50 -5.42
C PRO A 92 -6.45 -8.14 -6.82
N LYS A 93 -6.04 -7.40 -7.86
CA LYS A 93 -6.11 -7.86 -9.26
C LYS A 93 -5.43 -9.21 -9.48
N SER A 94 -4.28 -9.45 -8.84
CA SER A 94 -3.55 -10.72 -8.91
C SER A 94 -4.38 -11.91 -8.42
N LEU A 95 -5.13 -11.72 -7.34
CA LEU A 95 -5.98 -12.75 -6.76
C LEU A 95 -7.20 -13.01 -7.64
N VAL A 96 -7.86 -11.95 -8.14
CA VAL A 96 -9.00 -12.08 -9.06
C VAL A 96 -8.62 -12.89 -10.30
N LEU A 97 -7.48 -12.55 -10.93
CA LEU A 97 -7.01 -13.27 -12.11
C LEU A 97 -6.74 -14.75 -11.80
N LYS A 98 -6.12 -15.03 -10.65
CA LYS A 98 -5.81 -16.40 -10.24
C LYS A 98 -7.07 -17.25 -10.02
N ILE A 99 -8.10 -16.66 -9.40
CA ILE A 99 -9.42 -17.29 -9.22
C ILE A 99 -10.10 -17.51 -10.59
N MET A 100 -10.02 -16.54 -11.51
CA MET A 100 -10.62 -16.67 -12.84
C MET A 100 -9.97 -17.75 -13.71
N THR A 101 -8.67 -17.99 -13.52
CA THR A 101 -7.92 -19.04 -14.23
C THR A 101 -7.95 -20.40 -13.51
N TRP A 102 -8.73 -20.52 -12.44
CA TRP A 102 -8.84 -21.75 -11.69
C TRP A 102 -9.50 -22.85 -12.55
N PRO A 103 -8.87 -24.02 -12.71
CA PRO A 103 -9.35 -25.05 -13.63
C PRO A 103 -10.59 -25.79 -13.13
N GLU A 104 -10.96 -25.66 -11.85
CA GLU A 104 -11.98 -26.44 -11.16
C GLU A 104 -13.41 -25.91 -11.39
N GLY A 105 -13.77 -25.71 -12.66
CA GLY A 105 -15.11 -25.36 -13.09
C GLY A 105 -15.47 -23.88 -12.96
N VAL A 106 -16.68 -23.56 -13.45
CA VAL A 106 -17.21 -22.18 -13.45
C VAL A 106 -17.75 -21.84 -12.06
N LEU A 107 -17.11 -20.88 -11.39
CA LEU A 107 -17.59 -20.36 -10.11
C LEU A 107 -18.81 -19.45 -10.33
N THR A 108 -20.01 -19.98 -10.15
CA THR A 108 -21.29 -19.26 -10.35
C THR A 108 -21.86 -18.66 -9.07
N THR A 109 -21.41 -19.10 -7.90
CA THR A 109 -21.91 -18.64 -6.60
C THR A 109 -20.90 -17.74 -5.92
N ILE A 110 -21.39 -16.68 -5.24
CA ILE A 110 -20.52 -15.82 -4.44
C ILE A 110 -19.77 -16.60 -3.35
N LYS A 111 -20.39 -17.64 -2.78
CA LYS A 111 -19.76 -18.52 -1.80
C LYS A 111 -18.54 -19.23 -2.38
N ASP A 112 -18.65 -19.81 -3.57
CA ASP A 112 -17.53 -20.49 -4.24
C ASP A 112 -16.38 -19.50 -4.50
N TRP A 113 -16.71 -18.27 -4.91
CA TRP A 113 -15.72 -17.19 -5.06
C TRP A 113 -15.01 -16.84 -3.75
N MET A 114 -15.74 -16.77 -2.64
CA MET A 114 -15.19 -16.49 -1.32
C MET A 114 -14.28 -17.61 -0.83
N ASP A 115 -14.73 -18.86 -0.92
CA ASP A 115 -13.99 -20.03 -0.46
C ASP A 115 -12.66 -20.18 -1.23
N VAL A 116 -12.70 -20.01 -2.56
CA VAL A 116 -11.50 -20.05 -3.40
C VAL A 116 -10.57 -18.86 -3.13
N ALA A 117 -11.11 -17.66 -2.85
CA ALA A 117 -10.29 -16.51 -2.47
C ALA A 117 -9.53 -16.74 -1.16
N ILE A 118 -10.19 -17.34 -0.16
CA ILE A 118 -9.56 -17.72 1.12
C ILE A 118 -8.46 -18.75 0.88
N LEU A 119 -8.76 -19.82 0.14
CA LEU A 119 -7.81 -20.88 -0.19
C LEU A 119 -6.52 -20.30 -0.84
N PHE A 120 -6.68 -19.41 -1.81
CA PHE A 120 -5.52 -18.81 -2.48
C PHE A 120 -4.72 -17.86 -1.60
N ASP A 121 -5.38 -17.04 -0.78
CA ASP A 121 -4.70 -16.13 0.15
C ASP A 121 -3.88 -16.91 1.21
N GLU A 122 -4.47 -17.98 1.76
CA GLU A 122 -3.79 -18.87 2.70
C GLU A 122 -2.63 -19.63 2.05
N SER A 123 -2.85 -20.22 0.87
CA SER A 123 -1.78 -20.92 0.14
C SER A 123 -0.60 -20.00 -0.19
N TYR A 124 -0.87 -18.73 -0.51
CA TYR A 124 0.17 -17.73 -0.76
C TYR A 124 0.96 -17.40 0.53
N LYS A 125 0.27 -17.27 1.66
CA LYS A 125 0.94 -17.06 2.96
C LYS A 125 1.81 -18.25 3.35
N GLN A 126 1.31 -19.47 3.17
CA GLN A 126 2.09 -20.69 3.39
C GLN A 126 3.32 -20.75 2.48
N ALA A 127 3.17 -20.41 1.19
CA ALA A 127 4.29 -20.37 0.26
C ALA A 127 5.34 -19.31 0.63
N LEU A 128 4.91 -18.13 1.10
CA LEU A 128 5.82 -17.09 1.60
C LEU A 128 6.58 -17.56 2.84
N GLU A 129 5.89 -18.22 3.78
CA GLU A 129 6.51 -18.76 4.99
C GLU A 129 7.50 -19.88 4.68
N TYR A 130 7.12 -20.82 3.82
CA TYR A 130 8.02 -21.87 3.32
C TYR A 130 9.22 -21.28 2.56
N GLY A 131 9.03 -20.26 1.74
CA GLY A 131 10.13 -19.58 1.07
C GLY A 131 11.12 -18.96 2.06
N ARG A 132 10.61 -18.35 3.14
CA ARG A 132 11.47 -17.79 4.22
C ARG A 132 12.24 -18.86 4.98
N THR A 133 11.66 -20.04 5.23
CA THR A 133 12.37 -21.15 5.89
C THR A 133 13.40 -21.77 4.94
N TRP A 134 13.01 -22.03 3.69
CA TRP A 134 13.88 -22.58 2.65
C TRP A 134 15.09 -21.67 2.38
N ASP A 135 14.91 -20.34 2.36
CA ASP A 135 15.99 -19.37 2.19
C ASP A 135 16.97 -19.34 3.39
N ARG A 136 16.48 -19.58 4.63
CA ARG A 136 17.33 -19.69 5.84
C ARG A 136 18.15 -20.97 5.83
N GLU A 137 17.55 -22.10 5.45
CA GLU A 137 18.17 -23.42 5.47
C GLU A 137 19.15 -23.62 4.30
N ASN A 138 18.78 -23.15 3.10
CA ASN A 138 19.57 -23.37 1.89
C ASN A 138 20.49 -22.19 1.53
N GLY A 139 20.65 -21.23 2.45
CA GLY A 139 21.63 -20.14 2.36
C GLY A 139 21.57 -19.42 1.02
N ARG A 140 20.41 -18.88 0.62
CA ARG A 140 20.37 -18.09 -0.61
C ARG A 140 21.19 -16.82 -0.43
N LYS A 141 22.20 -16.65 -1.29
CA LYS A 141 22.84 -15.36 -1.55
C LYS A 141 21.73 -14.35 -1.79
N GLN A 142 21.66 -13.30 -0.96
CA GLN A 142 20.84 -12.12 -1.22
C GLN A 142 20.90 -11.85 -2.71
N GLN A 143 19.73 -11.79 -3.38
CA GLN A 143 19.67 -11.30 -4.75
C GLN A 143 20.56 -10.06 -4.76
N ARG A 144 21.60 -10.07 -5.59
CA ARG A 144 22.45 -8.89 -5.75
C ARG A 144 21.48 -7.81 -6.14
N ASN A 145 21.15 -6.93 -5.19
CA ASN A 145 20.43 -5.70 -5.45
C ASN A 145 21.06 -5.19 -6.72
N PHE A 146 20.27 -5.10 -7.80
CA PHE A 146 20.72 -4.45 -9.00
C PHE A 146 21.14 -3.07 -8.50
N ARG A 147 22.44 -2.87 -8.31
CA ARG A 147 22.97 -1.57 -7.91
C ARG A 147 22.48 -0.69 -9.04
N LYS A 148 21.49 0.17 -8.75
CA LYS A 148 21.33 1.38 -9.53
C LYS A 148 22.74 1.93 -9.59
N LYS A 149 23.37 1.86 -10.76
CA LYS A 149 24.60 2.62 -10.98
C LYS A 149 24.21 4.02 -10.55
N GLU A 150 24.89 4.55 -9.54
CA GLU A 150 24.90 5.99 -9.31
C GLU A 150 24.94 6.66 -10.66
N ASN A 151 24.05 7.65 -10.84
CA ASN A 151 23.85 8.38 -12.09
C ASN A 151 25.20 8.70 -12.70
N VAL A 152 25.70 7.81 -13.56
CA VAL A 152 26.77 8.16 -14.48
C VAL A 152 26.05 9.14 -15.35
N VAL A 153 26.40 10.41 -15.21
CA VAL A 153 25.92 11.50 -16.05
C VAL A 153 26.30 11.12 -17.47
N ILE A 154 25.42 10.36 -18.12
CA ILE A 154 25.44 10.12 -19.55
C ILE A 154 25.12 11.50 -20.09
N LYS A 155 26.17 12.28 -20.39
CA LYS A 155 26.03 13.51 -21.18
C LYS A 155 25.25 13.09 -22.42
N GLN A 156 23.98 13.47 -22.48
CA GLN A 156 23.12 13.26 -23.63
C GLN A 156 23.85 13.86 -24.82
N ILE A 157 24.30 12.99 -25.72
CA ILE A 157 24.69 13.43 -27.05
C ILE A 157 23.38 13.81 -27.70
N LEU A 158 23.14 15.11 -27.87
CA LEU A 158 22.01 15.63 -28.61
C LEU A 158 21.91 14.88 -29.94
N GLU A 159 20.69 14.52 -30.31
CA GLU A 159 20.26 13.67 -31.43
C GLU A 159 20.86 14.02 -32.81
N ILE A 160 21.56 15.16 -32.90
CA ILE A 160 22.15 15.75 -34.10
C ILE A 160 23.48 15.09 -34.49
N ASP A 161 24.23 14.44 -33.59
CA ASP A 161 25.58 13.93 -33.92
C ASP A 161 25.62 12.41 -34.22
N TRP A 162 24.56 11.64 -33.90
CA TRP A 162 24.62 10.17 -34.03
C TRP A 162 24.72 9.67 -35.47
N LYS A 163 24.06 10.33 -36.43
CA LYS A 163 24.16 9.95 -37.86
C LYS A 163 25.54 10.23 -38.42
N GLU A 164 26.14 11.36 -38.07
CA GLU A 164 27.49 11.73 -38.50
C GLU A 164 28.55 10.84 -37.83
N TYR A 165 28.36 10.52 -36.55
CA TYR A 165 29.22 9.63 -35.78
C TYR A 165 29.22 8.20 -36.35
N MET A 166 28.05 7.70 -36.75
CA MET A 166 27.91 6.41 -37.42
C MET A 166 28.48 6.44 -38.85
N ALA A 167 28.27 7.52 -39.62
CA ALA A 167 28.82 7.67 -40.97
C ALA A 167 30.35 7.75 -40.99
N ARG A 168 30.95 8.41 -39.98
CA ARG A 168 32.41 8.50 -39.81
C ARG A 168 33.04 7.24 -39.20
N GLY A 169 32.23 6.26 -38.79
CA GLY A 169 32.71 4.98 -38.26
C GLY A 169 33.59 5.13 -37.01
N LEU A 170 33.28 6.10 -36.15
CA LEU A 170 34.09 6.40 -34.96
C LEU A 170 33.81 5.41 -33.83
N CYS A 171 34.86 4.96 -33.14
CA CYS A 171 34.75 4.13 -31.97
C CYS A 171 34.12 4.92 -30.80
N PHE A 172 33.06 4.42 -30.18
CA PHE A 172 32.41 5.13 -29.04
C PHE A 172 33.28 5.20 -27.77
N ARG A 173 34.43 4.51 -27.72
CA ARG A 173 35.34 4.54 -26.59
C ARG A 173 36.43 5.61 -26.74
N CYS A 174 37.11 5.65 -27.90
CA CYS A 174 38.24 6.56 -28.13
C CYS A 174 37.98 7.66 -29.18
N ARG A 175 36.78 7.68 -29.79
CA ARG A 175 36.35 8.62 -30.85
C ARG A 175 37.22 8.63 -32.12
N LYS A 176 38.09 7.64 -32.32
CA LYS A 176 38.89 7.46 -33.54
C LYS A 176 38.18 6.52 -34.52
N GLY A 177 38.31 6.79 -35.82
CA GLY A 177 37.69 6.01 -36.89
C GLY A 177 38.35 4.65 -37.14
N GLY A 178 37.66 3.77 -37.86
CA GLY A 178 38.23 2.57 -38.46
C GLY A 178 38.17 1.29 -37.62
N HIS A 179 37.57 1.33 -36.42
CA HIS A 179 37.41 0.13 -35.58
C HIS A 179 36.18 0.22 -34.66
N ARG A 180 35.62 -0.93 -34.27
CA ARG A 180 34.53 -0.99 -33.27
C ARG A 180 35.11 -0.98 -31.86
N ILE A 181 34.29 -0.64 -30.85
CA ILE A 181 34.69 -0.62 -29.43
C ILE A 181 35.39 -1.92 -29.00
N LYS A 182 34.97 -3.06 -29.56
CA LYS A 182 35.52 -4.39 -29.24
C LYS A 182 36.97 -4.55 -29.72
N ASP A 183 37.34 -3.86 -30.79
CA ASP A 183 38.63 -3.97 -31.48
C ASP A 183 39.54 -2.76 -31.17
N CYS A 184 39.16 -1.93 -30.20
CA CYS A 184 39.89 -0.75 -29.79
C CYS A 184 41.13 -1.15 -28.98
N LEU A 185 42.32 -0.96 -29.57
CA LEU A 185 43.61 -1.25 -28.93
C LEU A 185 43.91 -0.36 -27.71
N ASP A 186 43.26 0.81 -27.60
CA ASP A 186 43.24 1.64 -26.39
C ASP A 186 42.35 1.04 -25.26
N ALA A 187 41.98 -0.24 -25.33
CA ALA A 187 41.35 -0.93 -24.22
C ALA A 187 42.35 -0.97 -23.05
N PRO A 188 42.00 -0.46 -21.86
CA PRO A 188 42.90 -0.60 -20.72
C PRO A 188 43.14 -2.10 -20.50
N LYS A 189 44.42 -2.51 -20.60
CA LYS A 189 44.84 -3.84 -20.14
C LYS A 189 44.31 -3.98 -18.73
N LYS A 190 43.65 -5.10 -18.45
CA LYS A 190 43.07 -5.43 -17.15
C LYS A 190 44.23 -5.59 -16.17
N GLU A 191 44.75 -4.49 -15.63
CA GLU A 191 45.52 -4.56 -14.40
C GLU A 191 44.54 -4.99 -13.31
N GLU A 192 44.86 -6.10 -12.66
CA GLU A 192 44.22 -6.52 -11.42
C GLU A 192 44.49 -5.46 -10.36
N LYS A 193 43.68 -4.40 -10.35
CA LYS A 193 43.53 -3.57 -9.17
C LYS A 193 42.99 -4.49 -8.08
N LYS A 194 43.88 -4.93 -7.18
CA LYS A 194 43.52 -5.41 -5.85
C LYS A 194 42.50 -4.42 -5.30
N LYS A 195 41.24 -4.85 -5.25
CA LYS A 195 40.26 -4.18 -4.41
C LYS A 195 40.73 -4.43 -2.99
N GLU A 196 41.35 -3.43 -2.41
CA GLU A 196 41.47 -3.34 -0.97
C GLU A 196 40.04 -3.44 -0.42
N GLU A 197 39.75 -4.59 0.20
CA GLU A 197 38.46 -4.83 0.81
C GLU A 197 38.30 -3.81 1.94
N LEU A 198 37.43 -2.82 1.73
CA LEU A 198 36.84 -2.08 2.85
C LEU A 198 36.08 -3.12 3.67
N LYS A 199 36.73 -3.63 4.72
CA LYS A 199 36.13 -4.51 5.73
C LYS A 199 34.80 -3.89 6.14
N LYS A 200 33.72 -4.65 5.95
CA LYS A 200 32.41 -4.26 6.49
C LYS A 200 32.56 -4.19 8.00
N LEU A 201 32.62 -2.97 8.53
CA LEU A 201 32.72 -2.73 9.97
C LEU A 201 31.62 -3.52 10.68
N SER A 202 31.98 -4.20 11.76
CA SER A 202 31.05 -4.93 12.63
C SER A 202 29.99 -3.98 13.18
N LYS A 203 28.87 -4.51 13.69
CA LYS A 203 27.81 -3.68 14.28
C LYS A 203 28.35 -2.80 15.42
N GLU A 204 29.30 -3.31 16.18
CA GLU A 204 29.97 -2.62 17.29
C GLU A 204 30.94 -1.54 16.78
N GLU A 205 31.70 -1.82 15.73
CA GLU A 205 32.61 -0.83 15.12
C GLU A 205 31.85 0.33 14.47
N ARG A 206 30.67 0.06 13.88
CA ARG A 206 29.78 1.10 13.38
C ARG A 206 29.22 1.95 14.52
N PHE A 207 28.82 1.31 15.62
CA PHE A 207 28.30 2.02 16.78
C PHE A 207 29.37 2.90 17.44
N ALA A 208 30.60 2.40 17.55
CA ALA A 208 31.74 3.17 18.06
C ALA A 208 32.05 4.36 17.16
N LYS A 209 31.96 4.20 15.83
CA LYS A 209 32.21 5.27 14.87
C LYS A 209 31.11 6.33 14.85
N ILE A 210 29.85 5.94 15.02
CA ILE A 210 28.72 6.88 15.22
C ILE A 210 28.89 7.63 16.55
N LYS A 211 29.25 6.92 17.63
CA LYS A 211 29.48 7.54 18.94
C LYS A 211 30.65 8.53 18.94
N ALA A 212 31.72 8.24 18.21
CA ALA A 212 32.84 9.16 18.03
C ALA A 212 32.43 10.42 17.23
N LEU A 213 31.70 10.25 16.13
CA LEU A 213 31.20 11.37 15.32
C LEU A 213 30.26 12.29 16.12
N VAL A 214 29.41 11.74 16.98
CA VAL A 214 28.52 12.53 17.85
C VAL A 214 29.29 13.25 18.95
N ASN A 215 30.39 12.66 19.45
CA ASN A 215 31.21 13.31 20.47
C ASN A 215 32.14 14.40 19.91
N ASP A 216 32.49 14.35 18.62
CA ASP A 216 33.33 15.34 17.94
C ASP A 216 32.54 16.60 17.51
N GLN A 217 31.20 16.61 17.67
CA GLN A 217 30.37 17.79 17.42
C GLN A 217 30.33 18.72 18.64
N THR A 218 30.32 20.04 18.38
CA THR A 218 30.19 21.05 19.43
C THR A 218 28.80 20.99 20.07
N GLU A 219 28.67 21.38 21.34
CA GLU A 219 27.39 21.35 22.06
C GLU A 219 26.29 22.17 21.37
N GLU A 220 26.67 23.17 20.57
CA GLU A 220 25.76 23.98 19.76
C GLU A 220 25.08 23.16 18.63
N GLU A 221 25.81 22.25 17.98
CA GLU A 221 25.27 21.38 16.94
C GLU A 221 24.37 20.27 17.52
N LYS A 222 24.67 19.81 18.75
CA LYS A 222 23.84 18.84 19.46
C LYS A 222 22.49 19.44 19.89
N ASN A 223 22.50 20.69 20.35
CA ASN A 223 21.28 21.39 20.74
C ASN A 223 20.38 21.70 19.53
N LEU A 224 20.95 22.09 18.38
CA LEU A 224 20.19 22.25 17.13
C LEU A 224 19.50 20.95 16.67
N LEU A 225 20.12 19.79 16.92
CA LEU A 225 19.54 18.49 16.58
C LEU A 225 18.38 18.10 17.52
N ILE A 226 18.48 18.46 18.80
CA ILE A 226 17.44 18.24 19.81
C ILE A 226 16.22 19.13 19.51
N ASP A 227 16.43 20.41 19.20
CA ASP A 227 15.36 21.35 18.82
C ASP A 227 14.62 20.89 17.55
N LEU A 228 15.34 20.30 16.59
CA LEU A 228 14.74 19.72 15.38
C LEU A 228 13.91 18.46 15.66
N MET A 229 14.28 17.65 16.65
CA MET A 229 13.52 16.46 17.04
C MET A 229 12.24 16.82 17.83
N GLU A 230 12.27 17.86 18.66
CA GLU A 230 11.08 18.36 19.37
C GLU A 230 10.06 19.01 18.42
N LEU A 231 10.51 19.66 17.34
CA LEU A 231 9.64 20.26 16.32
C LEU A 231 8.93 19.22 15.42
N GLU A 232 9.53 18.05 15.20
CA GLU A 232 8.95 16.97 14.38
C GLU A 232 8.18 15.90 15.20
N GLY A 233 8.06 16.08 16.52
CA GLY A 233 7.16 15.29 17.37
C GLY A 233 7.53 13.82 17.51
N PHE A 234 8.82 13.52 17.68
CA PHE A 234 9.32 12.19 18.07
C PHE A 234 9.49 12.03 19.58
#